data_AF-U7VG82-F1
#
_entry.id   AF-U7VG82-F1
#
_cell.length_a   1.000
_cell.length_b   1.000
_cell.length_c   1.000
_cell.angle_alpha   90.00
_cell.angle_beta   90.00
_cell.angle_gamma   90.00
#
_symmetry.space_group_name_H-M   'P 1'
#
loop_
_entity.id
_entity.type
_entity.pdbx_description
1 polymer ?
#
loop_
_entity_poly.entity_id
_entity_poly.type
_entity_poly.pdbx_seq_one_letter_code
_entity_poly.pdbx_strand_id
1 'polypeptide(L)' 'MNLQEFVLNYKDDVVKSIQESVRIKSVQEAPLEGMPFGEGPAKALEHMLDLGKKLGFEVENFDNYAGHIDFGVLILV' A
#
# COMPACT_ATOMS: atom_id res chain seq x y z
N MET A 1 -23.24 11.27 -13.66
CA MET A 1 -22.62 10.14 -12.92
C MET A 1 -22.74 10.44 -11.44
N ASN A 2 -23.46 9.60 -10.68
CA ASN A 2 -23.52 9.72 -9.23
C ASN A 2 -22.26 9.06 -8.64
N LEU A 3 -21.36 9.87 -8.07
CA LEU A 3 -20.08 9.39 -7.55
C LEU A 3 -20.26 8.52 -6.31
N GLN A 4 -21.27 8.81 -5.50
CA GLN A 4 -21.55 8.06 -4.27
C GLN A 4 -21.93 6.62 -4.61
N GLU A 5 -22.85 6.44 -5.56
CA GLU A 5 -23.24 5.11 -6.05
C GLU A 5 -22.08 4.36 -6.70
N PHE A 6 -21.23 5.06 -7.47
CA PHE A 6 -20.08 4.46 -8.11
C PHE A 6 -19.05 3.91 -7.09
N VAL A 7 -18.73 4.69 -6.05
CA VAL A 7 -17.80 4.27 -4.99
C VAL A 7 -18.33 3.05 -4.23
N LEU A 8 -19.65 2.98 -4.02
CA LEU A 8 -20.26 1.85 -3.33
C LEU A 8 -20.10 0.51 -4.06
N ASN A 9 -19.86 0.50 -5.37
CA ASN A 9 -19.56 -0.72 -6.12
C ASN A 9 -18.22 -1.36 -5.71
N TYR A 10 -17.31 -0.60 -5.09
CA TYR A 10 -16.00 -1.08 -4.63
C TYR A 10 -15.96 -1.38 -3.13
N LYS A 11 -17.10 -1.24 -2.43
CA LYS A 11 -17.16 -1.30 -0.97
C LYS A 11 -16.52 -2.57 -0.40
N ASP A 12 -16.87 -3.73 -0.95
CA ASP A 12 -16.41 -5.01 -0.41
C ASP A 12 -14.89 -5.20 -0.61
N ASP A 13 -14.36 -4.79 -1.75
CA ASP A 13 -12.93 -4.84 -2.06
C ASP A 13 -12.12 -3.87 -1.17
N VAL A 14 -12.64 -2.66 -0.95
CA VAL A 14 -12.04 -1.67 -0.04
C VAL A 14 -12.03 -2.18 1.39
N VAL A 15 -13.15 -2.71 1.88
CA VAL A 15 -13.24 -3.28 3.23
C VAL A 15 -12.27 -4.44 3.40
N LYS A 16 -12.20 -5.35 2.42
CA LYS A 16 -11.28 -6.47 2.44
C LYS A 16 -9.81 -6.02 2.49
N SER A 17 -9.44 -5.07 1.64
CA SER A 17 -8.07 -4.53 1.60
C SER A 17 -7.69 -3.86 2.93
N ILE A 18 -8.59 -3.07 3.52
CA ILE A 18 -8.37 -2.47 4.85
C ILE A 18 -8.20 -3.56 5.92
N GLN A 19 -9.03 -4.61 5.90
CA GLN A 19 -8.90 -5.72 6.85
C GLN A 19 -7.56 -6.45 6.71
N GLU A 20 -7.07 -6.65 5.48
CA GLU A 20 -5.76 -7.24 5.23
C GLU A 20 -4.64 -6.38 5.82
N SER A 21 -4.66 -5.06 5.59
CA SER A 21 -3.70 -4.12 6.19
C SER A 21 -3.75 -4.12 7.72
N VAL A 22 -4.94 -4.09 8.32
CA VAL A 22 -5.12 -4.04 9.80
C VAL A 22 -4.66 -5.33 10.49
N ARG A 23 -4.67 -6.48 9.80
CA ARG A 23 -4.17 -7.74 10.36
C ARG A 23 -2.65 -7.76 10.52
N ILE A 24 -1.94 -6.86 9.85
CA ILE A 24 -0.49 -6.74 9.95
C ILE A 24 -0.16 -5.92 11.19
N LYS A 25 0.52 -6.54 12.17
CA LYS A 25 1.02 -5.85 13.36
C LYS A 25 2.20 -4.94 12.99
N SER A 26 1.90 -3.74 12.48
CA SER A 26 2.90 -2.75 12.04
C SER A 26 3.39 -1.86 13.19
N VAL A 27 3.76 -2.48 14.32
CA VAL A 27 4.34 -1.76 15.47
C VAL A 27 5.85 -1.77 15.33
N GLN A 28 6.50 -0.63 15.60
CA GLN A 28 7.95 -0.52 15.51
C GLN A 28 8.63 -1.52 16.46
N GLU A 29 9.60 -2.25 15.93
CA GLU A 29 10.42 -3.24 16.63
C GLU A 29 11.91 -2.94 16.41
N ALA A 30 12.80 -3.82 16.88
CA ALA A 30 14.23 -3.65 16.66
C ALA A 30 14.54 -3.69 15.13
N PRO A 31 15.46 -2.84 14.64
CA PRO A 31 15.83 -2.84 13.24
C PRO A 31 16.47 -4.17 12.84
N LEU A 32 16.13 -4.64 11.63
CA LEU A 32 16.77 -5.77 10.96
C LEU A 32 17.44 -5.28 9.68
N GLU A 33 18.29 -6.12 9.09
CA GLU A 33 18.92 -5.83 7.80
C GLU A 33 17.84 -5.58 6.74
N GLY A 34 17.88 -4.39 6.12
CA GLY A 34 16.87 -3.96 5.15
C GLY A 34 15.48 -3.67 5.72
N MET A 35 15.30 -3.65 7.05
CA MET A 35 14.02 -3.35 7.71
C MET A 35 14.26 -2.38 8.89
N PRO A 36 14.39 -1.07 8.63
CA PRO A 36 14.84 -0.09 9.62
C PRO A 36 13.89 0.06 10.82
N PHE A 37 12.64 -0.37 10.69
CA PHE A 37 11.62 -0.27 11.73
C PHE A 37 11.14 -1.65 12.25
N GLY A 38 11.82 -2.73 11.84
CA GLY A 38 11.45 -4.11 12.15
C GLY A 38 10.54 -4.76 11.11
N GLU A 39 10.22 -6.03 11.34
CA GLU A 39 9.51 -6.89 10.38
C GLU A 39 8.06 -6.47 10.14
N GLY A 40 7.36 -6.02 11.19
CA GLY A 40 5.96 -5.59 11.12
C GLY A 40 5.74 -4.42 10.17
N PRO A 41 6.43 -3.28 10.36
CA PRO A 41 6.35 -2.14 9.44
C PRO A 41 6.78 -2.47 8.01
N ALA A 42 7.82 -3.30 7.83
CA ALA A 42 8.27 -3.72 6.51
C ALA A 42 7.18 -4.52 5.75
N LYS A 43 6.53 -5.47 6.41
CA LYS A 43 5.40 -6.24 5.84
C LYS A 43 4.20 -5.36 5.51
N ALA A 44 3.91 -4.36 6.34
CA ALA A 44 2.80 -3.43 6.08
C ALA A 44 3.08 -2.54 4.87
N LEU A 45 4.32 -2.05 4.73
CA LEU A 45 4.76 -1.30 3.57
C LEU A 45 4.69 -2.16 2.30
N GLU A 46 5.26 -3.37 2.33
CA GLU A 46 5.22 -4.32 1.22
C GLU A 46 3.77 -4.62 0.78
N HIS A 47 2.87 -4.90 1.72
CA HIS A 47 1.46 -5.15 1.44
C HIS A 47 0.79 -3.99 0.70
N MET A 48 1.02 -2.75 1.14
CA MET A 48 0.43 -1.56 0.51
C MET A 48 1.00 -1.32 -0.89
N LEU A 49 2.32 -1.49 -1.08
CA LEU A 49 2.94 -1.34 -2.39
C LEU A 49 2.45 -2.41 -3.38
N ASP A 50 2.29 -3.65 -2.92
CA ASP A 50 1.75 -4.72 -3.75
C ASP A 50 0.27 -4.54 -4.07
N LEU A 51 -0.52 -3.97 -3.16
CA LEU A 51 -1.89 -3.54 -3.45
C LEU A 51 -1.90 -2.46 -4.53
N GLY A 52 -1.01 -1.47 -4.45
CA GLY A 52 -0.83 -0.46 -5.48
C GLY A 52 -0.54 -1.07 -6.86
N LYS A 53 0.45 -1.97 -6.95
CA LYS A 53 0.76 -2.68 -8.21
C LYS A 53 -0.44 -3.46 -8.75
N LYS A 54 -1.18 -4.18 -7.89
CA LYS A 54 -2.36 -4.96 -8.29
C LYS A 54 -3.49 -4.09 -8.85
N LEU A 55 -3.64 -2.88 -8.34
CA LEU A 55 -4.60 -1.90 -8.82
C LEU A 55 -4.11 -1.14 -10.08
N GLY A 56 -2.89 -1.43 -10.54
CA GLY A 56 -2.31 -0.87 -11.77
C GLY A 56 -1.59 0.47 -11.59
N PHE A 57 -1.24 0.84 -10.36
CA PHE A 57 -0.44 2.04 -10.09
C PHE A 57 1.05 1.78 -10.25
N GLU A 58 1.81 2.84 -10.55
CA GLU A 58 3.26 2.82 -10.40
C GLU A 58 3.62 2.95 -8.92
N VAL A 59 4.59 2.16 -8.48
CA VAL A 59 5.02 2.16 -7.08
C VAL A 59 6.54 2.11 -6.98
N GLU A 60 7.08 2.82 -6.00
CA GLU A 60 8.51 2.81 -5.70
C GLU A 60 8.73 2.56 -4.21
N ASN A 61 9.77 1.79 -3.88
CA ASN A 61 10.21 1.50 -2.53
C ASN A 61 11.60 2.09 -2.31
N PHE A 62 11.76 2.85 -1.23
CA PHE A 62 13.00 3.47 -0.81
C PHE A 62 13.55 2.70 0.39
N ASP A 63 14.29 1.62 0.11
CA ASP A 63 15.01 0.81 1.11
C ASP A 63 14.17 0.37 2.32
N ASN A 64 12.88 0.06 2.09
CA ASN A 64 11.88 -0.25 3.13
C ASN A 64 11.72 0.82 4.22
N TYR A 65 12.22 2.02 3.96
CA TYR A 65 12.04 3.19 4.80
C TYR A 65 10.73 3.90 4.46
N ALA A 66 10.42 4.02 3.17
CA ALA A 66 9.20 4.62 2.65
C ALA A 66 8.86 4.06 1.27
N GLY A 67 7.66 4.35 0.79
CA GLY A 67 7.28 4.10 -0.59
C GLY A 67 6.17 5.05 -1.04
N HIS A 68 6.05 5.26 -2.34
CA HIS A 68 4.94 6.00 -2.94
C HIS A 68 4.20 5.16 -3.96
N ILE A 69 2.95 5.56 -4.21
CA ILE A 69 2.03 4.97 -5.16
C ILE A 69 1.48 6.12 -5.98
N ASP A 70 1.80 6.15 -7.27
CA ASP A 70 1.49 7.27 -8.15
C ASP A 70 0.25 6.99 -8.99
N PHE A 71 -0.65 7.97 -9.01
CA PHE A 71 -1.83 7.98 -9.88
C PHE A 71 -1.72 9.12 -10.89
N GLY A 72 -1.47 8.77 -12.15
CA GLY A 72 -1.38 9.73 -13.24
C GLY A 72 -0.16 9.48 -14.13
N VAL A 73 -0.26 9.95 -15.37
CA VAL A 73 0.53 9.49 -16.52
C VAL A 73 2.03 9.78 -16.41
N LEU A 74 2.83 8.79 -16.81
CA LEU A 74 4.14 8.94 -17.43
C LEU A 74 4.10 10.06 -18.49
N ILE A 75 4.60 11.26 -18.15
CA ILE A 75 4.99 12.24 -19.17
C ILE A 75 6.40 11.83 -19.61
N LEU A 76 6.47 11.11 -20.73
CA LEU A 76 7.70 11.00 -21.51
C LEU A 76 8.05 12.40 -22.04
N VAL A 77 9.17 12.95 -21.57
CA VAL A 77 9.97 13.97 -22.28
C VAL A 77 11.37 13.43 -22.49
#